data_AF-A0A4Y5Z2M3-F1
#
_entry.id   AF-A0A4Y5Z2M3-F1
#
_cell.length_a   1.000
_cell.length_b   1.000
_cell.length_c   1.000
_cell.angle_alpha   90.00
_cell.angle_beta   90.00
_cell.angle_gamma   90.00
#
_symmetry.space_group_name_H-M   'P 1'
#
loop_
_entity.id
_entity.type
_entity.pdbx_description
1 polymer ?
#
loop_
_entity_poly.entity_id
_entity_poly.type
_entity_poly.pdbx_seq_one_letter_code
_entity_poly.pdbx_strand_id
1 'polypeptide(L)'
;MNIFKIAGAVLALSTSISVPLEASAAPSRGKVLVIMSSAHELNLRDGKKYATGYYLNEFVVPFRKLVDAGYEPVIANPNGDMPVMDVNSNNKMFFGGDDAARAEAEKYAKGIEQLKHPKTLASVVAEGTDGYVGVFIPGGHAPMADLLKDRNLGKILTSFHQSGRPTGIICHGPIVLLSALSDPDAFVASMIAGDGKANSLAAGWPYAGYRLTVFSTGEEQQLEGPSGLGGNVQFYPVNALAEAGAHVDTVANWHSNVIVDRELITGQQPMSAPEFGDVLVKQLNAQKRPTAHKH
;
A
#
# COMPACT_ATOMS: atom_id res chain seq x y z
N MET A 1 28.22 85.55 -5.48
CA MET A 1 27.26 84.54 -5.00
C MET A 1 26.66 83.83 -6.21
N ASN A 2 27.24 82.71 -6.64
CA ASN A 2 26.51 81.56 -7.17
C ASN A 2 27.49 80.40 -7.41
N ILE A 3 27.05 79.24 -6.99
CA ILE A 3 27.80 78.02 -6.76
C ILE A 3 27.51 77.11 -7.94
N PHE A 4 28.54 76.60 -8.62
CA PHE A 4 28.40 75.42 -9.47
C PHE A 4 29.43 74.38 -9.04
N LYS A 5 28.92 73.33 -8.38
CA LYS A 5 29.63 72.09 -8.08
C LYS A 5 29.54 71.19 -9.32
N ILE A 6 30.66 70.65 -9.77
CA ILE A 6 30.72 69.50 -10.69
C ILE A 6 31.19 68.31 -9.85
N ALA A 7 30.30 67.35 -9.64
CA ALA A 7 30.61 66.07 -9.03
C ALA A 7 30.88 65.04 -10.14
N GLY A 8 32.07 64.45 -10.14
CA GLY A 8 32.41 63.31 -11.00
C GLY A 8 31.82 62.02 -10.44
N ALA A 9 31.07 61.29 -11.27
CA ALA A 9 30.56 59.97 -10.95
C ALA A 9 31.61 58.90 -11.34
N VAL A 10 32.06 58.12 -10.36
CA VAL A 10 32.82 56.88 -10.58
C VAL A 10 31.82 55.74 -10.64
N LEU A 11 31.68 55.12 -11.81
CA LEU A 11 30.82 53.96 -12.04
C LEU A 11 31.62 52.68 -11.73
N ALA A 12 31.39 52.08 -10.56
CA ALA A 12 31.91 50.75 -10.25
C ALA A 12 30.92 49.68 -10.75
N LEU A 13 31.29 48.95 -11.81
CA LEU A 13 30.55 47.76 -12.23
C LEU A 13 30.90 46.60 -11.27
N SER A 14 29.96 46.25 -10.40
CA SER A 14 29.98 44.98 -9.66
C SER A 14 29.32 43.90 -10.51
N THR A 15 30.11 42.98 -11.08
CA THR A 15 29.58 41.76 -11.70
C THR A 15 29.25 40.74 -10.62
N SER A 16 27.98 40.62 -10.28
CA SER A 16 27.45 39.53 -9.45
C SER A 16 27.39 38.24 -10.26
N ILE A 17 28.25 37.28 -9.94
CA ILE A 17 28.16 35.92 -10.46
C ILE A 17 27.09 35.20 -9.64
N SER A 18 25.89 35.08 -10.21
CA SER A 18 24.83 34.25 -9.64
C SER A 18 25.09 32.79 -9.98
N VAL A 19 25.60 32.03 -9.02
CA VAL A 19 25.62 30.56 -9.12
C VAL A 19 24.19 30.07 -8.85
N PRO A 20 23.55 29.33 -9.77
CA PRO A 20 22.25 28.75 -9.48
C PRO A 20 22.41 27.74 -8.35
N LEU A 21 21.66 27.94 -7.28
CA LEU A 21 21.53 26.97 -6.21
C LEU A 21 20.69 25.81 -6.78
N GLU A 22 21.33 24.82 -7.39
CA GLU A 22 20.69 23.53 -7.60
C GLU A 22 20.30 23.02 -6.21
N ALA A 23 19.00 22.99 -5.93
CA ALA A 23 18.46 22.32 -4.76
C ALA A 23 18.83 20.84 -4.90
N SER A 24 19.93 20.45 -4.25
CA SER A 24 20.30 19.06 -4.09
C SER A 24 19.17 18.38 -3.32
N ALA A 25 18.31 17.68 -4.05
CA ALA A 25 17.32 16.80 -3.43
C ALA A 25 18.10 15.83 -2.53
N ALA A 26 17.72 15.77 -1.25
CA ALA A 26 18.36 14.86 -0.30
C ALA A 26 18.37 13.44 -0.90
N PRO A 27 19.49 12.69 -0.78
CA PRO A 27 19.59 11.36 -1.39
C PRO A 27 18.50 10.44 -0.83
N SER A 28 17.81 9.72 -1.72
CA SER A 28 16.70 8.81 -1.39
C SER A 28 17.09 7.84 -0.27
N ARG A 29 16.16 7.64 0.68
CA ARG A 29 16.32 6.66 1.77
C ARG A 29 16.11 5.21 1.32
N GLY A 30 15.84 4.99 0.04
CA GLY A 30 15.62 3.69 -0.56
C GLY A 30 14.25 3.60 -1.23
N LYS A 31 14.06 2.57 -2.05
CA LYS A 31 12.81 2.35 -2.78
C LYS A 31 11.84 1.53 -1.95
N VAL A 32 10.58 1.94 -1.91
CA VAL A 32 9.49 1.16 -1.31
C VAL A 32 8.59 0.67 -2.44
N LEU A 33 8.45 -0.64 -2.57
CA LEU A 33 7.59 -1.23 -3.59
C LEU A 33 6.13 -1.08 -3.16
N VAL A 34 5.36 -0.33 -3.92
CA VAL A 34 3.92 -0.14 -3.68
C VAL A 34 3.14 -1.03 -4.64
N ILE A 35 2.46 -2.03 -4.11
CA ILE A 35 1.76 -3.03 -4.93
C ILE A 35 0.27 -2.72 -4.94
N MET A 36 -0.30 -2.56 -6.13
CA MET A 36 -1.72 -2.28 -6.33
C MET A 36 -2.37 -3.41 -7.12
N SER A 37 -3.69 -3.52 -7.03
CA SER A 37 -4.46 -4.45 -7.86
C SER A 37 -4.64 -3.90 -9.27
N SER A 38 -4.67 -4.78 -10.26
CA SER A 38 -5.13 -4.48 -11.63
C SER A 38 -6.63 -4.71 -11.79
N ALA A 39 -7.29 -5.37 -10.83
CA ALA A 39 -8.71 -5.63 -10.89
C ALA A 39 -9.56 -4.37 -10.67
N HIS A 40 -10.75 -4.37 -11.27
CA HIS A 40 -11.73 -3.29 -11.16
C HIS A 40 -13.08 -3.80 -10.63
N GLU A 41 -13.21 -5.12 -10.45
CA GLU A 41 -14.44 -5.78 -10.05
C GLU A 41 -14.12 -6.96 -9.12
N LEU A 42 -14.97 -7.18 -8.12
CA LEU A 42 -14.98 -8.38 -7.28
C LEU A 42 -16.23 -9.21 -7.59
N ASN A 43 -16.06 -10.52 -7.82
CA ASN A 43 -17.19 -11.44 -7.95
C ASN A 43 -17.81 -11.73 -6.58
N LEU A 44 -19.13 -11.66 -6.49
CA LEU A 44 -19.90 -11.94 -5.29
C LEU A 44 -20.53 -13.35 -5.34
N ARG A 45 -21.04 -13.84 -4.20
CA ARG A 45 -21.63 -15.19 -4.08
C ARG A 45 -22.83 -15.43 -4.99
N ASP A 46 -23.65 -14.41 -5.20
CA ASP A 46 -24.88 -14.50 -6.00
C ASP A 46 -24.65 -14.28 -7.49
N GLY A 47 -23.38 -14.29 -7.94
CA GLY A 47 -22.99 -14.08 -9.33
C GLY A 47 -22.97 -12.61 -9.76
N LYS A 48 -23.32 -11.68 -8.86
CA LYS A 48 -23.13 -10.24 -9.11
C LYS A 48 -21.65 -9.87 -9.04
N LYS A 49 -21.37 -8.65 -9.48
CA LYS A 49 -20.06 -8.02 -9.40
C LYS A 49 -20.13 -6.70 -8.66
N TYR A 50 -19.16 -6.45 -7.81
CA TYR A 50 -18.95 -5.18 -7.13
C TYR A 50 -17.82 -4.42 -7.82
N ALA A 51 -18.10 -3.22 -8.34
CA ALA A 51 -17.07 -2.35 -8.91
C ALA A 51 -16.19 -1.81 -7.78
N THR A 52 -14.87 -2.01 -7.88
CA THR A 52 -13.92 -1.69 -6.81
C THR A 52 -12.57 -1.25 -7.36
N GLY A 53 -11.62 -0.99 -6.47
CA GLY A 53 -10.29 -0.49 -6.75
C GLY A 53 -9.48 -0.38 -5.46
N TYR A 54 -8.41 0.42 -5.50
CA TYR A 54 -7.71 0.80 -4.27
C TYR A 54 -8.55 1.79 -3.45
N TYR A 55 -8.44 1.72 -2.13
CA TYR A 55 -9.08 2.70 -1.24
C TYR A 55 -8.25 3.99 -1.12
N LEU A 56 -8.84 5.14 -1.42
CA LEU A 56 -8.13 6.42 -1.59
C LEU A 56 -7.27 6.81 -0.39
N ASN A 57 -7.83 6.85 0.82
CA ASN A 57 -7.09 7.29 1.99
C ASN A 57 -6.05 6.24 2.41
N GLU A 58 -6.33 4.95 2.24
CA GLU A 58 -5.40 3.87 2.52
C GLU A 58 -4.20 3.88 1.60
N PHE A 59 -4.34 4.38 0.37
CA PHE A 59 -3.22 4.59 -0.55
C PHE A 59 -2.51 5.92 -0.29
N VAL A 60 -3.22 7.05 -0.40
CA VAL A 60 -2.61 8.38 -0.45
C VAL A 60 -1.98 8.77 0.88
N VAL A 61 -2.60 8.42 2.02
CA VAL A 61 -2.07 8.84 3.33
C VAL A 61 -0.72 8.16 3.62
N PRO A 62 -0.57 6.82 3.53
CA PRO A 62 0.73 6.19 3.72
C PRO A 62 1.72 6.54 2.61
N PHE A 63 1.27 6.66 1.35
CA PHE A 63 2.15 7.04 0.23
C PHE A 63 2.80 8.41 0.47
N ARG A 64 2.03 9.43 0.88
CA ARG A 64 2.56 10.76 1.21
C ARG A 64 3.57 10.68 2.35
N LYS A 65 3.27 9.92 3.40
CA LYS A 65 4.20 9.74 4.53
C LYS A 65 5.52 9.09 4.11
N LEU A 66 5.51 8.16 3.16
CA LEU A 66 6.73 7.58 2.58
C LEU A 66 7.55 8.65 1.84
N VAL A 67 6.91 9.44 0.98
CA VAL A 67 7.55 10.53 0.23
C VAL A 67 8.12 11.60 1.17
N ASP A 68 7.33 12.05 2.14
CA ASP A 68 7.72 13.07 3.12
C ASP A 68 8.87 12.59 4.01
N ALA A 69 8.92 11.28 4.30
CA ALA A 69 10.03 10.66 5.01
C ALA A 69 11.29 10.52 4.15
N GLY A 70 11.24 10.77 2.84
CA GLY A 70 12.38 10.72 1.92
C GLY A 70 12.61 9.35 1.26
N TYR A 71 11.60 8.47 1.25
CA TYR A 71 11.62 7.23 0.46
C TYR A 71 11.13 7.48 -0.96
N GLU A 72 11.49 6.59 -1.87
CA GLU A 72 11.04 6.59 -3.27
C GLU A 72 10.01 5.45 -3.48
N PRO A 73 8.70 5.75 -3.48
CA PRO A 73 7.71 4.77 -3.88
C PRO A 73 7.91 4.33 -5.34
N VAL A 74 7.77 3.04 -5.60
CA VAL A 74 7.74 2.45 -6.95
C VAL A 74 6.48 1.62 -7.07
N ILE A 75 5.56 2.04 -7.93
CA ILE A 75 4.26 1.37 -8.09
C ILE A 75 4.39 0.18 -9.05
N ALA A 76 3.82 -0.96 -8.65
CA ALA A 76 3.70 -2.15 -9.48
C ALA A 76 2.32 -2.82 -9.30
N ASN A 77 1.85 -3.50 -10.34
CA ASN A 77 0.65 -4.35 -10.30
C ASN A 77 0.80 -5.52 -11.29
N PRO A 78 -0.12 -6.51 -11.33
CA PRO A 78 0.01 -7.66 -12.21
C PRO A 78 0.20 -7.32 -13.69
N ASN A 79 -0.59 -6.36 -14.20
CA ASN A 79 -0.71 -6.13 -15.66
C ASN A 79 0.08 -4.94 -16.18
N GLY A 80 0.61 -4.06 -15.31
CA GLY A 80 1.24 -2.79 -15.72
C GLY A 80 0.22 -1.74 -16.20
N ASP A 81 -1.07 -1.95 -15.94
CA ASP A 81 -2.18 -1.06 -16.28
C ASP A 81 -2.45 -0.05 -15.16
N MET A 82 -3.21 1.01 -15.46
CA MET A 82 -3.53 2.01 -14.44
C MET A 82 -4.49 1.43 -13.39
N PRO A 83 -4.11 1.36 -12.09
CA PRO A 83 -5.02 0.92 -11.05
C PRO A 83 -6.14 1.95 -10.86
N VAL A 84 -7.34 1.47 -10.57
CA VAL A 84 -8.53 2.32 -10.40
C VAL A 84 -8.82 2.55 -8.93
N MET A 85 -9.34 3.73 -8.61
CA MET A 85 -9.81 4.06 -7.27
C MET A 85 -11.21 3.47 -7.06
N ASP A 86 -11.47 2.89 -5.89
CA ASP A 86 -12.83 2.56 -5.47
C ASP A 86 -13.59 3.87 -5.20
N VAL A 87 -14.69 4.10 -5.92
CA VAL A 87 -15.47 5.34 -5.82
C VAL A 87 -16.03 5.58 -4.40
N ASN A 88 -16.29 4.52 -3.64
CA ASN A 88 -16.80 4.62 -2.27
C ASN A 88 -15.74 5.14 -1.29
N SER A 89 -14.45 5.01 -1.63
CA SER A 89 -13.36 5.56 -0.84
C SER A 89 -13.20 7.07 -0.95
N ASN A 90 -13.85 7.70 -1.95
CA ASN A 90 -13.85 9.14 -2.12
C ASN A 90 -14.89 9.81 -1.19
N ASN A 91 -14.72 9.63 0.11
CA ASN A 91 -15.66 10.09 1.13
C ASN A 91 -14.92 10.78 2.29
N LYS A 92 -15.38 11.98 2.67
CA LYS A 92 -14.75 12.80 3.71
C LYS A 92 -14.73 12.14 5.10
N MET A 93 -15.57 11.13 5.35
CA MET A 93 -15.54 10.39 6.61
C MET A 93 -14.17 9.76 6.89
N PHE A 94 -13.44 9.35 5.83
CA PHE A 94 -12.09 8.79 5.92
C PHE A 94 -10.99 9.83 6.08
N PHE A 95 -11.37 11.12 6.09
CA PHE A 95 -10.51 12.29 6.25
C PHE A 95 -10.97 13.13 7.45
N GLY A 96 -11.49 12.51 8.50
CA GLY A 96 -11.94 13.21 9.72
C GLY A 96 -13.14 14.14 9.51
N GLY A 97 -13.89 13.95 8.42
CA GLY A 97 -14.99 14.84 8.02
C GLY A 97 -14.57 16.05 7.19
N ASP A 98 -13.27 16.20 6.89
CA ASP A 98 -12.73 17.30 6.09
C ASP A 98 -12.81 17.00 4.58
N ASP A 99 -13.70 17.72 3.88
CA ASP A 99 -13.87 17.56 2.44
C ASP A 99 -12.72 18.18 1.63
N ALA A 100 -12.05 19.20 2.14
CA ALA A 100 -10.89 19.79 1.48
C ALA A 100 -9.71 18.81 1.52
N ALA A 101 -9.48 18.15 2.66
CA ALA A 101 -8.48 17.09 2.77
C ALA A 101 -8.77 15.90 1.84
N ARG A 102 -10.03 15.48 1.74
CA ARG A 102 -10.47 14.46 0.77
C ARG A 102 -10.17 14.89 -0.68
N ALA A 103 -10.58 16.09 -1.05
CA ALA A 103 -10.37 16.62 -2.40
C ALA A 103 -8.88 16.78 -2.74
N GLU A 104 -8.06 17.19 -1.77
CA GLU A 104 -6.60 17.23 -1.92
C GLU A 104 -6.02 15.84 -2.14
N ALA A 105 -6.47 14.83 -1.39
CA ALA A 105 -6.02 13.45 -1.57
C ALA A 105 -6.38 12.90 -2.95
N GLU A 106 -7.61 13.15 -3.42
CA GLU A 106 -8.05 12.75 -4.77
C GLU A 106 -7.19 13.44 -5.85
N LYS A 107 -6.94 14.75 -5.70
CA LYS A 107 -6.07 15.50 -6.61
C LYS A 107 -4.63 14.97 -6.58
N TYR A 108 -4.11 14.67 -5.40
CA TYR A 108 -2.77 14.12 -5.22
C TYR A 108 -2.64 12.78 -5.95
N ALA A 109 -3.57 11.84 -5.75
CA ALA A 109 -3.58 10.55 -6.46
C ALA A 109 -3.55 10.74 -7.98
N LYS A 110 -4.42 11.60 -8.53
CA LYS A 110 -4.46 11.90 -9.98
C LYS A 110 -3.15 12.49 -10.53
N GLY A 111 -2.36 13.14 -9.68
CA GLY A 111 -1.07 13.72 -10.04
C GLY A 111 0.12 12.75 -9.97
N ILE A 112 -0.05 11.52 -9.48
CA ILE A 112 1.02 10.53 -9.42
C ILE A 112 1.20 9.89 -10.81
N GLU A 113 2.20 10.36 -11.56
CA GLU A 113 2.49 9.87 -12.91
C GLU A 113 2.79 8.36 -12.95
N GLN A 114 3.38 7.79 -11.89
CA GLN A 114 3.65 6.35 -11.79
C GLN A 114 2.39 5.49 -11.87
N LEU A 115 1.21 6.00 -11.50
CA LEU A 115 -0.05 5.25 -11.63
C LEU A 115 -0.45 5.02 -13.09
N LYS A 116 0.00 5.88 -14.02
CA LYS A 116 -0.31 5.71 -15.45
C LYS A 116 0.51 4.59 -16.09
N HIS A 117 1.68 4.30 -15.52
CA HIS A 117 2.67 3.37 -16.04
C HIS A 117 3.37 2.57 -14.92
N PRO A 118 2.62 1.77 -14.13
CA PRO A 118 3.23 0.97 -13.09
C PRO A 118 4.08 -0.15 -13.68
N LYS A 119 5.04 -0.64 -12.90
CA LYS A 119 5.77 -1.86 -13.25
C LYS A 119 4.83 -3.07 -13.22
N THR A 120 5.15 -4.11 -13.98
CA THR A 120 4.50 -5.41 -13.78
C THR A 120 5.16 -6.16 -12.63
N LEU A 121 4.40 -6.94 -11.86
CA LEU A 121 4.97 -7.82 -10.84
C LEU A 121 5.98 -8.82 -11.43
N ALA A 122 5.74 -9.27 -12.67
CA ALA A 122 6.69 -10.11 -13.40
C ALA A 122 8.04 -9.41 -13.63
N SER A 123 8.05 -8.12 -13.99
CA SER A 123 9.29 -7.34 -14.15
C SER A 123 10.02 -7.17 -12.83
N VAL A 124 9.31 -6.96 -11.72
CA VAL A 124 9.90 -6.85 -10.38
C VAL A 124 10.56 -8.17 -9.98
N VAL A 125 9.92 -9.32 -10.23
CA VAL A 125 10.52 -10.64 -9.97
C VAL A 125 11.77 -10.86 -10.84
N ALA A 126 11.75 -10.46 -12.11
CA ALA A 126 12.88 -10.61 -13.01
C ALA A 126 14.08 -9.74 -12.61
N GLU A 127 13.84 -8.52 -12.11
CA GLU A 127 14.87 -7.61 -11.60
C GLU A 127 15.42 -8.05 -10.23
N GLY A 128 14.62 -8.79 -9.46
CA GLY A 128 14.89 -9.09 -8.06
C GLY A 128 14.40 -7.99 -7.11
N THR A 129 14.26 -8.33 -5.83
CA THR A 129 13.68 -7.43 -4.83
C THR A 129 14.72 -6.66 -4.03
N ASP A 130 16.03 -6.93 -4.19
CA ASP A 130 17.10 -6.39 -3.32
C ASP A 130 17.22 -4.86 -3.37
N GLY A 131 16.75 -4.22 -4.45
CA GLY A 131 16.71 -2.76 -4.59
C GLY A 131 15.64 -2.08 -3.74
N TYR A 132 14.76 -2.83 -3.07
CA TYR A 132 13.65 -2.30 -2.28
C TYR A 132 13.87 -2.54 -0.78
N VAL A 133 13.67 -1.49 0.00
CA VAL A 133 13.83 -1.50 1.47
C VAL A 133 12.56 -1.91 2.21
N GLY A 134 11.41 -1.95 1.52
CA GLY A 134 10.14 -2.40 2.07
C GLY A 134 9.05 -2.53 1.00
N VAL A 135 7.91 -3.09 1.40
CA VAL A 135 6.68 -3.21 0.61
C VAL A 135 5.55 -2.47 1.30
N PHE A 136 4.69 -1.85 0.50
CA PHE A 136 3.42 -1.27 0.92
C PHE A 136 2.30 -1.74 -0.02
N ILE A 137 1.18 -2.23 0.53
CA ILE A 137 0.02 -2.68 -0.23
C ILE A 137 -1.26 -2.05 0.38
N PRO A 138 -1.90 -1.06 -0.29
CA PRO A 138 -3.18 -0.52 0.13
C PRO A 138 -4.31 -1.56 0.00
N GLY A 139 -5.43 -1.32 0.67
CA GLY A 139 -6.62 -2.15 0.56
C GLY A 139 -7.64 -1.60 -0.44
N GLY A 140 -8.92 -1.72 -0.09
CA GLY A 140 -10.04 -1.82 -1.03
C GLY A 140 -10.30 -3.28 -1.41
N HIS A 141 -11.45 -3.61 -2.01
CA HIS A 141 -11.79 -5.02 -2.28
C HIS A 141 -11.00 -5.64 -3.44
N ALA A 142 -10.37 -4.83 -4.29
CA ALA A 142 -9.65 -5.30 -5.49
C ALA A 142 -8.55 -6.36 -5.23
N PRO A 143 -7.70 -6.27 -4.19
CA PRO A 143 -6.80 -7.34 -3.76
C PRO A 143 -7.41 -8.76 -3.65
N MET A 144 -8.72 -8.86 -3.36
CA MET A 144 -9.43 -10.15 -3.29
C MET A 144 -9.74 -10.76 -4.66
N ALA A 145 -9.60 -10.00 -5.75
CA ALA A 145 -9.91 -10.46 -7.10
C ALA A 145 -8.70 -11.06 -7.82
N ASP A 146 -7.51 -10.43 -7.70
CA ASP A 146 -6.31 -10.82 -8.44
C ASP A 146 -5.10 -11.12 -7.53
N LEU A 147 -4.77 -10.23 -6.60
CA LEU A 147 -3.51 -10.28 -5.85
C LEU A 147 -3.39 -11.50 -4.93
N LEU A 148 -4.46 -11.94 -4.28
CA LEU A 148 -4.43 -13.09 -3.35
C LEU A 148 -3.97 -14.42 -3.96
N LYS A 149 -3.92 -14.52 -5.29
CA LYS A 149 -3.46 -15.72 -6.02
C LYS A 149 -2.30 -15.45 -6.98
N ASP A 150 -1.81 -14.21 -7.05
CA ASP A 150 -0.76 -13.85 -7.99
C ASP A 150 0.58 -14.49 -7.59
N ARG A 151 1.12 -15.36 -8.45
CA ARG A 151 2.36 -16.10 -8.15
C ARG A 151 3.61 -15.22 -8.12
N ASN A 152 3.61 -14.08 -8.81
CA ASN A 152 4.73 -13.14 -8.73
C ASN A 152 4.69 -12.39 -7.41
N LEU A 153 3.50 -12.00 -6.95
CA LEU A 153 3.31 -11.43 -5.61
C LEU A 153 3.76 -12.41 -4.52
N GLY A 154 3.39 -13.69 -4.62
CA GLY A 154 3.83 -14.73 -3.70
C GLY A 154 5.35 -14.82 -3.58
N LYS A 155 6.07 -14.75 -4.71
CA LYS A 155 7.55 -14.72 -4.74
C LYS A 155 8.12 -13.46 -4.10
N ILE A 156 7.53 -12.30 -4.39
CA ILE A 156 7.95 -11.02 -3.81
C ILE A 156 7.78 -11.09 -2.30
N LEU A 157 6.58 -11.38 -1.80
CA LEU A 157 6.29 -11.47 -0.36
C LEU A 157 7.17 -12.50 0.35
N THR A 158 7.42 -13.66 -0.26
CA THR A 158 8.34 -14.67 0.29
C THR A 158 9.76 -14.10 0.44
N SER A 159 10.24 -13.33 -0.54
CA SER A 159 11.55 -12.69 -0.48
C SER A 159 11.64 -11.62 0.62
N PHE A 160 10.59 -10.83 0.84
CA PHE A 160 10.53 -9.85 1.94
C PHE A 160 10.50 -10.53 3.30
N HIS A 161 9.68 -11.57 3.45
CA HIS A 161 9.61 -12.40 4.65
C HIS A 161 10.98 -13.02 5.00
N GLN A 162 11.66 -13.65 4.03
CA GLN A 162 12.98 -14.27 4.23
C GLN A 162 14.07 -13.29 4.65
N SER A 163 13.95 -12.03 4.27
CA SER A 163 14.92 -10.98 4.57
C SER A 163 14.53 -10.09 5.74
N GLY A 164 13.37 -10.33 6.37
CA GLY A 164 12.86 -9.52 7.49
C GLY A 164 12.66 -8.04 7.14
N ARG A 165 12.39 -7.73 5.86
CA ARG A 165 12.19 -6.36 5.39
C ARG A 165 10.75 -5.92 5.63
N PRO A 166 10.51 -4.66 6.07
CA PRO A 166 9.18 -4.18 6.40
C PRO A 166 8.17 -4.41 5.27
N THR A 167 7.05 -5.04 5.63
CA THR A 167 5.93 -5.32 4.74
C THR A 167 4.67 -4.72 5.36
N GLY A 168 4.24 -3.57 4.84
CA GLY A 168 3.05 -2.86 5.29
C GLY A 168 1.84 -3.17 4.42
N ILE A 169 0.74 -3.62 5.02
CA ILE A 169 -0.49 -3.99 4.30
C ILE A 169 -1.73 -3.53 5.08
N ILE A 170 -2.79 -3.07 4.43
CA ILE A 170 -3.96 -2.51 5.14
C ILE A 170 -5.31 -2.97 4.57
N CYS A 171 -6.33 -3.06 5.43
CA CYS A 171 -7.74 -3.33 5.11
C CYS A 171 -7.96 -4.73 4.52
N HIS A 172 -8.41 -4.86 3.27
CA HIS A 172 -8.43 -6.15 2.58
C HIS A 172 -7.06 -6.56 2.05
N GLY A 173 -6.10 -5.63 1.97
CA GLY A 173 -4.74 -5.90 1.52
C GLY A 173 -4.11 -7.14 2.16
N PRO A 174 -4.23 -7.42 3.48
CA PRO A 174 -3.57 -8.56 4.11
C PRO A 174 -3.97 -9.92 3.52
N ILE A 175 -5.10 -10.01 2.80
CA ILE A 175 -5.48 -11.23 2.10
C ILE A 175 -4.44 -11.68 1.05
N VAL A 176 -3.62 -10.75 0.56
CA VAL A 176 -2.60 -11.03 -0.45
C VAL A 176 -1.48 -11.93 0.07
N LEU A 177 -1.33 -12.07 1.39
CA LEU A 177 -0.37 -12.98 2.00
C LEU A 177 -0.64 -14.45 1.58
N LEU A 178 -1.90 -14.78 1.24
CA LEU A 178 -2.26 -16.09 0.70
C LEU A 178 -1.53 -16.42 -0.61
N SER A 179 -1.11 -15.42 -1.39
CA SER A 179 -0.36 -15.64 -2.64
C SER A 179 0.98 -16.37 -2.42
N ALA A 180 1.51 -16.34 -1.18
CA ALA A 180 2.72 -17.06 -0.77
C ALA A 180 2.47 -18.54 -0.39
N LEU A 181 1.23 -19.04 -0.50
CA LEU A 181 0.93 -20.47 -0.44
C LEU A 181 1.57 -21.21 -1.62
N SER A 182 1.79 -22.52 -1.47
CA SER A 182 2.23 -23.36 -2.59
C SER A 182 1.17 -23.44 -3.70
N ASP A 183 -0.11 -23.50 -3.31
CA ASP A 183 -1.24 -23.48 -4.23
C ASP A 183 -2.39 -22.57 -3.73
N PRO A 184 -2.26 -21.24 -3.89
CA PRO A 184 -3.31 -20.31 -3.48
C PRO A 184 -4.61 -20.46 -4.28
N ASP A 185 -4.58 -21.01 -5.50
CA ASP A 185 -5.80 -21.25 -6.26
C ASP A 185 -6.65 -22.35 -5.63
N ALA A 186 -6.04 -23.47 -5.26
CA ALA A 186 -6.75 -24.54 -4.56
C ALA A 186 -7.26 -24.08 -3.19
N PHE A 187 -6.46 -23.31 -2.45
CA PHE A 187 -6.87 -22.77 -1.16
C PHE A 187 -8.09 -21.86 -1.28
N VAL A 188 -8.05 -20.87 -2.20
CA VAL A 188 -9.17 -19.94 -2.43
C VAL A 188 -10.39 -20.69 -2.95
N ALA A 189 -10.23 -21.67 -3.84
CA ALA A 189 -11.35 -22.49 -4.30
C ALA A 189 -12.02 -23.24 -3.14
N SER A 190 -11.25 -23.79 -2.20
CA SER A 190 -11.78 -24.42 -0.99
C SER A 190 -12.49 -23.42 -0.07
N MET A 191 -11.94 -22.22 0.11
CA MET A 191 -12.61 -21.15 0.88
C MET A 191 -13.95 -20.72 0.27
N ILE A 192 -14.03 -20.62 -1.06
CA ILE A 192 -15.28 -20.30 -1.78
C ILE A 192 -16.28 -21.44 -1.65
N ALA A 193 -15.83 -22.69 -1.80
CA ALA A 193 -16.69 -23.88 -1.71
C ALA A 193 -17.18 -24.16 -0.29
N GLY A 194 -16.45 -23.71 0.74
CA GLY A 194 -16.74 -24.02 2.14
C GLY A 194 -16.64 -25.52 2.44
N ASP A 195 -15.76 -26.23 1.73
CA ASP A 195 -15.67 -27.70 1.78
C ASP A 195 -14.75 -28.24 2.89
N GLY A 196 -14.19 -27.35 3.72
CA GLY A 196 -13.36 -27.69 4.88
C GLY A 196 -11.95 -28.19 4.55
N LYS A 197 -11.48 -28.05 3.31
CA LYS A 197 -10.15 -28.54 2.89
C LYS A 197 -9.04 -27.49 2.98
N ALA A 198 -9.38 -26.21 3.12
CA ALA A 198 -8.46 -25.09 3.01
C ALA A 198 -7.27 -25.21 3.96
N ASN A 199 -7.47 -25.54 5.24
CA ASN A 199 -6.37 -25.70 6.18
C ASN A 199 -5.31 -26.74 5.73
N SER A 200 -5.73 -27.85 5.12
CA SER A 200 -4.80 -28.88 4.62
C SER A 200 -3.92 -28.40 3.45
N LEU A 201 -4.33 -27.33 2.77
CA LEU A 201 -3.62 -26.70 1.65
C LEU A 201 -2.66 -25.59 2.13
N ALA A 202 -2.68 -25.25 3.43
CA ALA A 202 -1.88 -24.18 4.01
C ALA A 202 -0.52 -24.62 4.57
N ALA A 203 -0.18 -25.91 4.46
CA ALA A 203 1.07 -26.45 4.97
C ALA A 203 2.28 -25.71 4.39
N GLY A 204 3.16 -25.20 5.25
CA GLY A 204 4.38 -24.49 4.85
C GLY A 204 4.17 -23.03 4.44
N TRP A 205 2.98 -22.46 4.66
CA TRP A 205 2.74 -21.04 4.43
C TRP A 205 3.68 -20.17 5.29
N PRO A 206 4.43 -19.21 4.71
CA PRO A 206 5.43 -18.43 5.46
C PRO A 206 4.86 -17.64 6.64
N TYR A 207 3.59 -17.23 6.54
CA TYR A 207 2.93 -16.39 7.55
C TYR A 207 2.14 -17.20 8.60
N ALA A 208 2.26 -18.53 8.64
CA ALA A 208 1.66 -19.33 9.70
C ALA A 208 2.18 -18.90 11.09
N GLY A 209 1.26 -18.69 12.03
CA GLY A 209 1.55 -18.21 13.38
C GLY A 209 1.86 -16.71 13.48
N TYR A 210 1.79 -15.94 12.39
CA TYR A 210 1.86 -14.48 12.49
C TYR A 210 0.58 -13.92 13.11
N ARG A 211 0.77 -12.95 14.00
CA ARG A 211 -0.30 -12.10 14.51
C ARG A 211 -0.50 -10.92 13.56
N LEU A 212 -1.72 -10.75 13.07
CA LEU A 212 -2.05 -9.69 12.11
C LEU A 212 -3.49 -9.22 12.28
N THR A 213 -3.83 -8.12 11.63
CA THR A 213 -5.21 -7.66 11.44
C THR A 213 -5.55 -7.54 9.96
N VAL A 214 -6.84 -7.45 9.67
CA VAL A 214 -7.44 -7.39 8.32
C VAL A 214 -8.85 -6.83 8.47
N PHE A 215 -9.44 -6.32 7.39
CA PHE A 215 -10.85 -5.88 7.39
C PHE A 215 -11.73 -6.99 7.96
N SER A 216 -12.46 -6.65 9.02
CA SER A 216 -13.11 -7.65 9.86
C SER A 216 -14.38 -8.19 9.21
N THR A 217 -14.77 -9.40 9.60
CA THR A 217 -16.06 -9.99 9.20
C THR A 217 -17.23 -9.08 9.56
N GLY A 218 -17.18 -8.41 10.72
CA GLY A 218 -18.24 -7.50 11.14
C GLY A 218 -18.32 -6.24 10.27
N GLU A 219 -17.19 -5.73 9.79
CA GLU A 219 -17.15 -4.59 8.85
C GLU A 219 -17.66 -5.01 7.48
N GLU A 220 -17.28 -6.20 7.00
CA GLU A 220 -17.77 -6.77 5.74
C GLU A 220 -19.31 -6.89 5.76
N GLN A 221 -19.85 -7.50 6.81
CA GLN A 221 -21.30 -7.71 6.96
C GLN A 221 -22.11 -6.39 6.99
N GLN A 222 -21.50 -5.27 7.40
CA GLN A 222 -22.15 -3.97 7.34
C GLN A 222 -22.23 -3.39 5.93
N LEU A 223 -21.32 -3.81 5.04
CA LEU A 223 -21.30 -3.39 3.64
C LEU A 223 -22.08 -4.35 2.73
N GLU A 224 -22.24 -5.61 3.13
CA GLU A 224 -22.98 -6.59 2.32
C GLU A 224 -24.46 -6.23 2.11
N GLY A 225 -25.03 -6.76 1.04
CA GLY A 225 -26.44 -6.60 0.69
C GLY A 225 -26.73 -5.46 -0.29
N PRO A 226 -28.01 -5.23 -0.63
CA PRO A 226 -28.41 -4.39 -1.77
C PRO A 226 -27.98 -2.93 -1.68
N SER A 227 -27.82 -2.40 -0.46
CA SER A 227 -27.49 -0.98 -0.22
C SER A 227 -25.99 -0.69 -0.14
N GLY A 228 -25.14 -1.73 -0.12
CA GLY A 228 -23.69 -1.58 -0.14
C GLY A 228 -23.09 -2.31 -1.34
N LEU A 229 -22.53 -3.51 -1.14
CA LEU A 229 -21.85 -4.26 -2.20
C LEU A 229 -22.80 -4.78 -3.31
N GLY A 230 -24.10 -4.79 -3.05
CA GLY A 230 -25.11 -5.39 -3.94
C GLY A 230 -25.29 -6.89 -3.76
N GLY A 231 -24.49 -7.54 -2.90
CA GLY A 231 -24.49 -8.96 -2.60
C GLY A 231 -23.56 -9.30 -1.43
N ASN A 232 -23.10 -10.55 -1.34
CA ASN A 232 -22.20 -11.04 -0.30
C ASN A 232 -20.84 -11.45 -0.88
N VAL A 233 -19.75 -11.19 -0.16
CA VAL A 233 -18.42 -11.63 -0.57
C VAL A 233 -18.33 -13.16 -0.54
N GLN A 234 -17.43 -13.72 -1.36
CA GLN A 234 -17.31 -15.18 -1.48
C GLN A 234 -16.84 -15.85 -0.18
N PHE A 235 -15.98 -15.18 0.58
CA PHE A 235 -15.53 -15.57 1.91
C PHE A 235 -14.98 -14.33 2.63
N TYR A 236 -14.84 -14.42 3.95
CA TYR A 236 -14.32 -13.32 4.77
C TYR A 236 -12.79 -13.39 4.90
N PRO A 237 -12.06 -12.27 4.77
CA PRO A 237 -10.61 -12.25 4.91
C PRO A 237 -10.09 -12.79 6.25
N VAL A 238 -10.77 -12.45 7.35
CA VAL A 238 -10.45 -12.96 8.70
C VAL A 238 -10.43 -14.49 8.70
N ASN A 239 -11.47 -15.12 8.15
CA ASN A 239 -11.60 -16.56 8.15
C ASN A 239 -10.53 -17.20 7.27
N ALA A 240 -10.27 -16.65 6.08
CA ALA A 240 -9.28 -17.21 5.16
C ALA A 240 -7.85 -17.15 5.73
N LEU A 241 -7.46 -16.04 6.37
CA LEU A 241 -6.14 -15.91 6.99
C LEU A 241 -6.00 -16.78 8.24
N ALA A 242 -7.06 -16.90 9.05
CA ALA A 242 -7.09 -17.81 10.19
C ALA A 242 -7.00 -19.28 9.77
N GLU A 243 -7.74 -19.67 8.73
CA GLU A 243 -7.73 -21.02 8.16
C GLU A 243 -6.35 -21.40 7.59
N ALA A 244 -5.63 -20.41 7.04
CA ALA A 244 -4.23 -20.57 6.61
C ALA A 244 -3.24 -20.68 7.78
N GLY A 245 -3.65 -20.34 9.01
CA GLY A 245 -2.87 -20.49 10.23
C GLY A 245 -2.35 -19.19 10.86
N ALA A 246 -2.84 -18.02 10.45
CA ALA A 246 -2.52 -16.75 11.13
C ALA A 246 -3.37 -16.54 12.39
N HIS A 247 -2.85 -15.78 13.35
CA HIS A 247 -3.61 -15.25 14.47
C HIS A 247 -4.20 -13.88 14.09
N VAL A 248 -5.49 -13.87 13.74
CA VAL A 248 -6.16 -12.65 13.28
C VAL A 248 -6.86 -11.95 14.43
N ASP A 249 -6.38 -10.77 14.80
CA ASP A 249 -6.99 -9.92 15.81
C ASP A 249 -7.73 -8.76 15.15
N THR A 250 -8.95 -8.49 15.62
CA THR A 250 -9.74 -7.33 15.18
C THR A 250 -10.24 -6.54 16.39
N VAL A 251 -10.43 -5.23 16.19
CA VAL A 251 -11.13 -4.35 17.13
C VAL A 251 -12.51 -3.99 16.59
N ALA A 252 -13.26 -3.20 17.36
CA ALA A 252 -14.55 -2.68 16.95
C ALA A 252 -14.48 -2.00 15.58
N ASN A 253 -15.50 -2.25 14.75
CA ASN A 253 -15.60 -1.70 13.41
C ASN A 253 -15.32 -0.20 13.38
N TRP A 254 -14.64 0.27 12.34
CA TRP A 254 -14.36 1.68 12.10
C TRP A 254 -13.48 2.36 13.16
N HIS A 255 -12.74 1.59 13.97
CA HIS A 255 -11.72 2.10 14.89
C HIS A 255 -10.31 1.72 14.41
N SER A 256 -9.33 2.61 14.61
CA SER A 256 -7.94 2.33 14.22
C SER A 256 -7.42 1.09 14.94
N ASN A 257 -6.78 0.20 14.18
CA ASN A 257 -6.03 -0.92 14.71
C ASN A 257 -4.88 -1.24 13.77
N VAL A 258 -3.66 -1.16 14.31
CA VAL A 258 -2.43 -1.48 13.60
C VAL A 258 -1.66 -2.50 14.41
N ILE A 259 -1.34 -3.63 13.78
CA ILE A 259 -0.57 -4.71 14.38
C ILE A 259 0.78 -4.79 13.70
N VAL A 260 1.82 -4.86 14.52
CA VAL A 260 3.19 -5.16 14.10
C VAL A 260 3.56 -6.51 14.68
N ASP A 261 3.93 -7.45 13.81
CA ASP A 261 4.55 -8.71 14.19
C ASP A 261 5.78 -8.93 13.30
N ARG A 262 6.97 -8.87 13.90
CA ARG A 262 8.26 -8.91 13.20
C ARG A 262 8.32 -7.83 12.10
N GLU A 263 8.53 -8.23 10.85
CA GLU A 263 8.58 -7.34 9.68
C GLU A 263 7.21 -6.99 9.11
N LEU A 264 6.15 -7.70 9.51
CA LEU A 264 4.80 -7.51 9.00
C LEU A 264 4.08 -6.41 9.80
N ILE A 265 3.58 -5.40 9.08
CA ILE A 265 2.72 -4.34 9.61
C ILE A 265 1.36 -4.48 8.93
N THR A 266 0.30 -4.65 9.71
CA THR A 266 -1.07 -4.73 9.20
C THR A 266 -1.95 -3.67 9.80
N GLY A 267 -2.74 -2.98 8.97
CA GLY A 267 -3.80 -2.07 9.41
C GLY A 267 -5.19 -2.67 9.12
N GLN A 268 -6.14 -2.49 10.02
CA GLN A 268 -7.42 -3.20 9.92
C GLN A 268 -8.32 -2.66 8.79
N GLN A 269 -8.38 -1.34 8.60
CA GLN A 269 -9.46 -0.68 7.85
C GLN A 269 -9.13 0.80 7.57
N PRO A 270 -9.93 1.57 6.81
CA PRO A 270 -9.60 2.94 6.39
C PRO A 270 -9.16 3.91 7.50
N MET A 271 -9.80 3.92 8.68
CA MET A 271 -9.41 4.80 9.80
C MET A 271 -8.06 4.43 10.42
N SER A 272 -7.50 3.26 10.08
CA SER A 272 -6.15 2.88 10.48
C SER A 272 -5.08 3.52 9.61
N ALA A 273 -5.42 4.07 8.44
CA ALA A 273 -4.44 4.58 7.46
C ALA A 273 -3.44 5.62 8.02
N PRO A 274 -3.86 6.59 8.86
CA PRO A 274 -2.91 7.55 9.44
C PRO A 274 -1.88 6.88 10.36
N GLU A 275 -2.32 6.06 11.31
CA GLU A 275 -1.46 5.34 12.24
C GLU A 275 -0.57 4.32 11.52
N PHE A 276 -1.16 3.57 10.59
CA PHE A 276 -0.47 2.57 9.76
C PHE A 276 0.71 3.20 9.00
N GLY A 277 0.50 4.38 8.39
CA GLY A 277 1.56 5.08 7.68
C GLY A 277 2.70 5.55 8.61
N ASP A 278 2.39 6.00 9.82
CA ASP A 278 3.42 6.37 10.81
C ASP A 278 4.24 5.15 11.26
N VAL A 279 3.56 4.03 11.52
CA VAL A 279 4.19 2.77 11.92
C VAL A 279 5.06 2.20 10.80
N LEU A 280 4.59 2.24 9.54
CA LEU A 280 5.36 1.80 8.39
C LEU A 280 6.66 2.60 8.24
N VAL A 281 6.57 3.94 8.27
CA VAL A 281 7.76 4.81 8.21
C VAL A 281 8.70 4.55 9.38
N LYS A 282 8.17 4.35 10.59
CA LYS A 282 8.97 4.00 11.77
C LYS A 282 9.73 2.69 11.58
N GLN A 283 9.10 1.66 11.05
CA GLN A 283 9.74 0.37 10.77
C GLN A 283 10.82 0.48 9.69
N LEU A 284 10.53 1.20 8.60
CA LEU A 284 11.51 1.48 7.55
C LEU A 284 12.74 2.26 8.07
N ASN A 285 12.54 3.16 9.03
CA ASN A 285 13.61 3.92 9.67
C ASN A 285 14.46 3.07 10.64
N ALA A 286 13.88 2.03 11.23
CA ALA A 286 14.55 1.15 12.19
C ALA A 286 15.47 0.11 11.52
N GLN A 287 15.28 -0.16 10.23
CA GLN A 287 16.14 -1.06 9.47
C GLN A 287 17.58 -0.50 9.40
N LYS A 288 18.53 -1.24 9.97
CA LYS A 288 19.95 -0.92 9.87
C LYS A 288 20.34 -1.02 8.39
N ARG A 289 20.73 0.11 7.78
CA ARG A 289 21.31 0.10 6.42
C ARG A 289 22.42 -0.94 6.37
N PRO A 290 22.45 -1.86 5.39
CA PRO A 290 23.64 -2.66 5.15
C PRO A 290 24.79 -1.66 4.95
N THR A 291 25.77 -1.68 5.83
CA THR A 291 27.00 -0.92 5.63
C THR A 291 27.59 -1.39 4.32
N ALA A 292 27.62 -0.53 3.31
CA ALA A 292 28.32 -0.82 2.06
C ALA A 292 29.74 -1.28 2.43
N HIS A 293 30.02 -2.57 2.25
CA HIS A 293 31.39 -3.06 2.33
C HIS A 293 32.15 -2.36 1.20
N LYS A 294 32.97 -1.39 1.59
CA LYS A 294 34.05 -0.89 0.73
C LYS A 294 35.02 -2.05 0.58
N HIS A 295 35.00 -2.68 -0.59
CA HIS A 295 36.16 -3.40 -1.10
C HIS A 295 37.21 -2.39 -1.59
#